data_AF-A0A813S1Z3-F1
#
_entry.id   AF-A0A813S1Z3-F1
#
_cell.length_a   1.000
_cell.length_b   1.000
_cell.length_c   1.000
_cell.angle_alpha   90.00
_cell.angle_beta   90.00
_cell.angle_gamma   90.00
#
_symmetry.space_group_name_H-M   'P 1'
#
loop_
_entity.id
_entity.type
_entity.pdbx_description
1 polymer ?
#
loop_
_entity_poly.entity_id
_entity_poly.type
_entity_poly.pdbx_seq_one_letter_code
_entity_poly.pdbx_strand_id
1 'polypeptide(L)'
;MSNNNDISAKLRFFGHTVDGSAPWIDSSYTRTLTEPIMNFIPALTDVIIHNMRGQENTFDLDTHGFEVHKYNGQANNEFDNDLKNDIHLTDLRGSNITYSIYTISHNAQNTQKWYYLNEMRSDELLVFKMFDSDPNVAQFCAHTGFINDHVPMNDIQQISLEARCFVFYDQ
;
A
#
# COMPACT_ATOMS: atom_id res chain seq x y z
N MET A 1 -11.83 -20.10 -17.35
CA MET A 1 -10.80 -19.34 -18.11
C MET A 1 -10.33 -18.25 -17.17
N SER A 2 -9.08 -18.26 -16.72
CA SER A 2 -8.54 -17.17 -15.90
C SER A 2 -8.42 -15.94 -16.80
N ASN A 3 -9.35 -14.99 -16.67
CA ASN A 3 -9.21 -13.69 -17.30
C ASN A 3 -8.06 -12.97 -16.60
N ASN A 4 -6.87 -13.05 -17.19
CA ASN A 4 -5.68 -12.38 -16.68
C ASN A 4 -5.84 -10.87 -16.99
N ASN A 5 -6.71 -10.20 -16.24
CA ASN A 5 -6.93 -8.75 -16.29
C ASN A 5 -5.79 -8.01 -15.58
N ASP A 6 -4.55 -8.44 -15.79
CA ASP A 6 -3.38 -7.72 -15.30
C ASP A 6 -3.33 -6.36 -15.99
N ILE A 7 -2.94 -5.32 -15.26
CA ILE A 7 -2.94 -3.95 -15.75
C ILE A 7 -1.53 -3.42 -15.71
N SER A 8 -1.09 -2.79 -16.80
CA SER A 8 0.09 -1.93 -16.77
C SER A 8 -0.34 -0.54 -16.32
N ALA A 9 0.19 -0.06 -15.19
CA ALA A 9 -0.10 1.28 -14.68
C ALA A 9 1.15 1.95 -14.10
N LYS A 10 1.12 3.28 -14.03
CA LYS A 10 2.19 4.06 -13.40
C LYS A 10 1.99 4.09 -11.89
N LEU A 11 2.92 3.50 -11.16
CA LEU A 11 3.03 3.68 -9.72
C LEU A 11 4.05 4.78 -9.38
N ARG A 12 3.83 5.40 -8.22
CA ARG A 12 4.68 6.46 -7.69
C ARG A 12 5.61 5.86 -6.64
N PHE A 13 6.90 5.77 -6.99
CA PHE A 13 7.96 5.31 -6.10
C PHE A 13 8.77 6.49 -5.53
N PHE A 14 9.49 6.23 -4.45
CA PHE A 14 10.56 7.12 -4.00
C PHE A 14 11.66 7.17 -5.07
N GLY A 15 12.03 8.38 -5.51
CA GLY A 15 13.14 8.61 -6.43
C GLY A 15 14.40 9.02 -5.69
N HIS A 16 14.53 10.31 -5.38
CA HIS A 16 15.67 10.86 -4.64
C HIS A 16 15.32 12.19 -3.96
N THR A 17 16.01 12.52 -2.87
CA THR A 17 15.86 13.84 -2.22
C THR A 17 16.57 14.92 -3.02
N VAL A 18 16.01 16.13 -3.02
CA VAL A 18 16.53 17.28 -3.76
C VAL A 18 17.74 17.94 -3.08
N ASP A 19 17.93 17.66 -1.80
CA ASP A 19 18.90 18.31 -0.91
C ASP A 19 19.85 17.32 -0.21
N GLY A 20 19.72 16.01 -0.49
CA GLY A 20 20.51 14.95 0.14
C GLY A 20 20.17 14.69 1.61
N SER A 21 19.21 15.39 2.20
CA SER A 21 18.71 15.12 3.54
C SER A 21 17.78 13.89 3.56
N ALA A 22 17.34 13.48 4.75
CA ALA A 22 16.36 12.41 4.89
C ALA A 22 15.00 12.83 4.27
N PRO A 23 14.26 11.88 3.67
CA PRO A 23 13.00 12.20 3.01
C PRO A 23 11.92 12.62 4.01
N TRP A 24 11.13 13.63 3.63
CA TRP A 24 9.96 14.08 4.39
C TRP A 24 8.81 14.49 3.47
N ILE A 25 7.59 14.39 4.00
CA ILE A 25 6.34 14.91 3.44
C ILE A 25 5.67 15.79 4.49
N ASP A 26 5.27 17.00 4.11
CA ASP A 26 4.49 17.93 4.92
C ASP A 26 3.00 17.81 4.57
N SER A 27 2.26 17.20 5.49
CA SER A 27 0.82 17.01 5.44
C SER A 27 0.05 18.02 6.31
N SER A 28 0.72 19.01 6.87
CA SER A 28 0.11 19.98 7.78
C SER A 28 -0.90 20.87 7.05
N TYR A 29 -2.07 21.08 7.67
CA TYR A 29 -3.09 21.99 7.14
C TYR A 29 -2.72 23.47 7.30
N THR A 30 -1.69 23.73 8.11
CA THR A 30 -1.15 25.06 8.41
C THR A 30 -0.10 25.52 7.40
N ARG A 31 0.33 24.64 6.49
CA ARG A 31 1.31 24.93 5.46
C ARG A 31 0.80 26.02 4.51
N THR A 32 1.70 26.90 4.05
CA THR A 32 1.39 27.82 2.97
C THR A 32 1.34 27.08 1.61
N LEU A 33 0.57 27.60 0.65
CA LEU A 33 0.50 27.01 -0.70
C LEU A 33 1.84 27.10 -1.46
N THR A 34 2.78 27.92 -1.01
CA THR A 34 4.07 28.17 -1.65
C THR A 34 5.19 27.27 -1.11
N GLU A 35 5.01 26.63 0.04
CA GLU A 35 6.00 25.72 0.61
C GLU A 35 5.98 24.36 -0.07
N PRO A 36 7.15 23.73 -0.28
CA PRO A 36 7.22 22.38 -0.83
C PRO A 36 6.54 21.37 0.08
N ILE A 37 5.74 20.49 -0.51
CA ILE A 37 5.01 19.42 0.20
C ILE A 37 5.94 18.26 0.56
N MET A 38 7.07 18.13 -0.12
CA MET A 38 8.05 17.08 0.09
C MET A 38 9.43 17.54 -0.39
N ASN A 39 10.50 16.95 0.13
CA ASN A 39 11.87 17.20 -0.34
C ASN A 39 12.40 16.13 -1.29
N PHE A 40 11.57 15.26 -1.84
CA PHE A 40 12.00 14.26 -2.81
C PHE A 40 11.21 14.33 -4.10
N ILE A 41 11.86 13.93 -5.18
CA ILE A 41 11.27 13.79 -6.50
C ILE A 41 10.78 12.34 -6.63
N PRO A 42 9.47 12.11 -6.79
CA PRO A 42 8.95 10.77 -6.98
C PRO A 42 9.34 10.21 -8.36
N ALA A 43 9.68 8.93 -8.42
CA ALA A 43 9.91 8.21 -9.66
C ALA A 43 8.60 7.55 -10.10
N LEU A 44 8.09 7.92 -11.28
CA LEU A 44 6.95 7.23 -11.88
C LEU A 44 7.45 6.05 -12.70
N THR A 45 6.97 4.85 -12.39
CA THR A 45 7.40 3.62 -13.06
C THR A 45 6.18 2.84 -13.51
N ASP A 46 6.18 2.43 -14.77
CA ASP A 46 5.19 1.49 -15.31
C ASP A 46 5.49 0.10 -14.72
N VAL A 47 4.50 -0.46 -14.03
CA VAL A 47 4.58 -1.81 -13.47
C VAL A 47 3.36 -2.60 -13.89
N ILE A 48 3.51 -3.92 -13.93
CA ILE A 48 2.38 -4.84 -14.05
C ILE A 48 1.77 -5.00 -12.66
N ILE A 49 0.49 -4.69 -12.55
CA ILE A 49 -0.34 -4.91 -11.37
C ILE A 49 -1.23 -6.12 -11.66
N HIS A 50 -1.00 -7.20 -10.93
CA HIS A 50 -1.66 -8.47 -11.13
C HIS A 50 -3.08 -8.46 -10.56
N ASN A 51 -4.04 -8.95 -11.33
CA ASN A 51 -5.41 -9.09 -10.84
C ASN A 51 -5.51 -10.34 -9.94
N MET A 52 -5.82 -10.15 -8.66
CA MET A 52 -5.95 -11.25 -7.71
C MET A 52 -7.36 -11.84 -7.61
N ARG A 53 -8.30 -11.39 -8.44
CA ARG A 53 -9.67 -11.93 -8.48
C ARG A 53 -9.66 -13.43 -8.79
N GLY A 54 -10.32 -14.22 -7.94
CA GLY A 54 -10.34 -15.68 -8.01
C GLY A 54 -9.11 -16.36 -7.39
N GLN A 55 -8.16 -15.58 -6.86
CA GLN A 55 -6.97 -16.02 -6.13
C GLN A 55 -6.95 -15.44 -4.71
N GLU A 56 -8.06 -14.91 -4.21
CA GLU A 56 -8.13 -14.21 -2.91
C GLU A 56 -7.57 -15.05 -1.76
N ASN A 57 -7.84 -16.36 -1.78
CA ASN A 57 -7.44 -17.31 -0.74
C ASN A 57 -5.96 -17.74 -0.84
N THR A 58 -5.16 -17.18 -1.76
CA THR A 58 -3.72 -17.46 -1.87
C THR A 58 -2.87 -16.37 -1.24
N PHE A 59 -3.49 -15.34 -0.67
CA PHE A 59 -2.83 -14.23 0.01
C PHE A 59 -3.21 -14.25 1.49
N ASP A 60 -2.26 -13.90 2.34
CA ASP A 60 -2.37 -13.90 3.79
C ASP A 60 -1.49 -12.78 4.36
N LEU A 61 -1.83 -12.31 5.56
CA LEU A 61 -1.18 -11.13 6.13
C LEU A 61 0.30 -11.29 6.42
N ASP A 62 0.76 -12.49 6.72
CA ASP A 62 2.13 -12.63 7.18
C ASP A 62 3.05 -12.96 6.00
N THR A 63 2.60 -13.52 4.87
CA THR A 63 3.48 -13.85 3.74
C THR A 63 3.49 -12.68 2.80
N HIS A 64 2.30 -12.15 2.56
CA HIS A 64 2.07 -11.14 1.55
C HIS A 64 1.95 -9.74 2.17
N GLY A 65 1.76 -9.65 3.49
CA GLY A 65 1.45 -8.38 4.14
C GLY A 65 -0.01 -7.96 3.96
N PHE A 66 -0.80 -8.67 3.16
CA PHE A 66 -2.19 -8.35 2.85
C PHE A 66 -3.01 -9.60 2.55
N GLU A 67 -4.32 -9.47 2.70
CA GLU A 67 -5.28 -10.53 2.40
C GLU A 67 -6.65 -9.95 2.07
N VAL A 68 -7.55 -10.81 1.57
CA VAL A 68 -8.92 -10.43 1.23
C VAL A 68 -9.90 -11.23 2.08
N HIS A 69 -10.71 -10.53 2.87
CA HIS A 69 -11.82 -11.12 3.60
C HIS A 69 -13.13 -10.85 2.89
N LYS A 70 -13.98 -11.88 2.79
CA LYS A 70 -15.40 -11.67 2.51
C LYS A 70 -16.14 -11.52 3.83
N TYR A 71 -16.91 -10.45 3.94
CA TYR A 71 -17.75 -10.23 5.10
C TYR A 71 -18.96 -11.17 5.07
N ASN A 72 -18.78 -12.34 5.68
CA ASN A 72 -19.80 -13.40 5.76
C ASN A 72 -20.55 -13.37 7.10
N GLY A 73 -20.24 -12.40 7.98
CA GLY A 73 -20.74 -12.32 9.35
C GLY A 73 -19.89 -13.00 10.42
N GLN A 74 -18.73 -13.59 10.06
CA GLN A 74 -17.73 -14.13 11.01
C GLN A 74 -16.30 -13.91 10.48
N ALA A 75 -15.37 -13.57 11.37
CA ALA A 75 -13.95 -13.40 11.07
C ALA A 75 -13.16 -14.57 11.68
N ASN A 76 -12.30 -15.21 10.89
CA ASN A 76 -11.41 -16.29 11.31
C ASN A 76 -9.95 -15.82 11.30
N ASN A 77 -9.11 -16.48 12.12
CA ASN A 77 -7.73 -16.12 12.44
C ASN A 77 -6.65 -16.94 11.68
N GLU A 78 -5.44 -16.36 11.70
CA GLU A 78 -4.05 -16.91 11.58
C GLU A 78 -3.32 -16.77 10.24
N PHE A 79 -2.01 -16.42 10.31
CA PHE A 79 -1.15 -15.92 9.23
C PHE A 79 0.34 -16.45 9.39
N ASP A 80 1.17 -16.55 8.31
CA ASP A 80 2.68 -16.80 8.23
C ASP A 80 3.47 -16.08 7.02
N ASN A 81 4.84 -15.92 6.94
CA ASN A 81 5.91 -14.84 6.63
C ASN A 81 6.54 -14.23 5.27
N ASP A 82 7.03 -12.93 5.21
CA ASP A 82 8.38 -12.30 4.74
C ASP A 82 8.42 -10.83 4.08
N LEU A 83 9.49 -10.00 4.29
CA LEU A 83 10.31 -9.16 3.33
C LEU A 83 11.15 -7.97 3.92
N LYS A 84 12.43 -7.78 3.46
CA LYS A 84 13.33 -6.62 3.73
C LYS A 84 14.23 -6.29 2.53
N ASN A 85 14.21 -5.03 2.03
CA ASN A 85 15.33 -4.26 1.42
C ASN A 85 14.92 -3.01 0.60
N ASP A 86 13.63 -2.79 0.30
CA ASP A 86 13.20 -1.69 -0.60
C ASP A 86 12.58 -0.48 0.12
N ILE A 87 12.87 -0.33 1.41
CA ILE A 87 12.08 0.49 2.34
C ILE A 87 12.86 1.71 2.78
N HIS A 88 12.25 2.88 2.64
CA HIS A 88 12.78 4.14 3.17
C HIS A 88 11.87 4.66 4.27
N LEU A 89 12.44 4.90 5.45
CA LEU A 89 11.75 5.60 6.52
C LEU A 89 11.65 7.08 6.13
N THR A 90 10.42 7.60 6.08
CA THR A 90 10.09 8.96 5.66
C THR A 90 9.29 9.66 6.74
N ASP A 91 9.67 10.88 7.10
CA ASP A 91 8.91 11.67 8.07
C ASP A 91 7.64 12.23 7.43
N LEU A 92 6.47 11.87 7.98
CA LEU A 92 5.20 12.51 7.71
C LEU A 92 4.95 13.59 8.77
N ARG A 93 5.26 14.83 8.42
CA ARG A 93 5.12 15.99 9.29
C ARG A 93 3.67 16.47 9.26
N GLY A 94 2.96 16.29 10.36
CA GLY A 94 1.65 16.88 10.60
C GLY A 94 1.76 18.20 11.35
N SER A 95 0.65 18.93 11.50
CA SER A 95 0.65 20.25 12.16
C SER A 95 1.14 20.21 13.61
N ASN A 96 0.91 19.11 14.34
CA ASN A 96 1.24 18.99 15.76
C ASN A 96 2.12 17.77 16.10
N ILE A 97 2.24 16.80 15.17
CA ILE A 97 2.92 15.51 15.39
C ILE A 97 3.62 15.13 14.09
N THR A 98 4.85 14.64 14.19
CA THR A 98 5.56 13.96 13.10
C THR A 98 5.45 12.45 13.30
N TYR A 99 4.99 11.74 12.28
CA TYR A 99 5.01 10.29 12.20
C TYR A 99 6.14 9.84 11.28
N SER A 100 6.57 8.60 11.40
CA SER A 100 7.41 7.97 10.36
C SER A 100 6.55 7.01 9.55
N ILE A 101 6.60 7.14 8.23
CA ILE A 101 5.97 6.25 7.26
C ILE A 101 7.04 5.55 6.43
N TYR A 102 6.66 4.50 5.71
CA TYR A 102 7.53 3.85 4.75
C TYR A 102 7.20 4.33 3.33
N THR A 103 8.20 4.86 2.62
CA THR A 103 8.14 5.06 1.16
C THR A 103 9.03 4.04 0.48
N ILE A 104 8.62 3.57 -0.69
CA ILE A 104 9.23 2.39 -1.31
C ILE A 104 9.87 2.80 -2.63
N SER A 105 11.12 2.38 -2.85
CA SER A 105 11.77 2.51 -4.15
C SER A 105 11.37 1.33 -5.03
N HIS A 106 11.33 1.57 -6.34
CA HIS A 106 11.23 0.48 -7.28
C HIS A 106 12.48 -0.41 -7.16
N ASN A 107 12.27 -1.70 -6.93
CA ASN A 107 13.36 -2.66 -6.81
C ASN A 107 14.09 -2.83 -8.16
N ALA A 108 15.42 -2.72 -8.16
CA ALA A 108 16.23 -2.79 -9.39
C ALA A 108 16.20 -4.18 -10.09
N GLN A 109 15.85 -5.23 -9.36
CA GLN A 109 15.69 -6.60 -9.87
C GLN A 109 14.25 -6.93 -10.30
N ASN A 110 13.30 -5.98 -10.23
CA ASN A 110 11.88 -6.19 -10.53
C ASN A 110 11.23 -7.34 -9.75
N THR A 111 11.68 -7.58 -8.51
CA THR A 111 11.11 -8.66 -7.66
C THR A 111 9.85 -8.23 -6.92
N GLN A 112 9.54 -6.93 -6.90
CA GLN A 112 8.29 -6.40 -6.32
C GLN A 112 7.10 -6.84 -7.17
N LYS A 113 6.13 -7.45 -6.51
CA LYS A 113 4.85 -7.85 -7.12
C LYS A 113 3.74 -6.96 -6.58
N TRP A 114 2.96 -6.40 -7.49
CA TRP A 114 1.84 -5.52 -7.17
C TRP A 114 0.53 -6.24 -7.51
N TYR A 115 -0.45 -6.15 -6.62
CA TYR A 115 -1.74 -6.82 -6.77
C TYR A 115 -2.88 -5.82 -6.60
N TYR A 116 -3.98 -6.08 -7.30
CA TYR A 116 -5.24 -5.36 -7.10
C TYR A 116 -6.43 -6.32 -7.19
N LEU A 117 -7.50 -5.99 -6.47
CA LEU A 117 -8.75 -6.74 -6.54
C LEU A 117 -9.68 -6.12 -7.57
N ASN A 118 -9.79 -6.71 -8.76
CA ASN A 118 -10.70 -6.21 -9.78
C ASN A 118 -12.16 -6.32 -9.32
N GLU A 119 -12.95 -5.27 -9.60
CA GLU A 119 -14.38 -5.21 -9.24
C GLU A 119 -14.64 -5.51 -7.75
N MET A 120 -13.87 -4.87 -6.86
CA MET A 120 -14.04 -5.01 -5.42
C MET A 120 -15.48 -4.64 -5.03
N ARG A 121 -16.13 -5.55 -4.30
CA ARG A 121 -17.52 -5.40 -3.87
C ARG A 121 -17.60 -4.88 -2.44
N SER A 122 -18.76 -4.37 -2.04
CA SER A 122 -18.97 -3.81 -0.69
C SER A 122 -18.98 -4.86 0.43
N ASP A 123 -19.06 -6.15 0.08
CA ASP A 123 -18.93 -7.29 0.99
C ASP A 123 -17.47 -7.79 1.10
N GLU A 124 -16.51 -7.10 0.50
CA GLU A 124 -15.10 -7.46 0.52
C GLU A 124 -14.28 -6.44 1.31
N LEU A 125 -13.34 -6.94 2.10
CA LEU A 125 -12.40 -6.14 2.87
C LEU A 125 -10.98 -6.53 2.43
N LEU A 126 -10.20 -5.51 2.06
CA LEU A 126 -8.77 -5.65 1.88
C LEU A 126 -8.10 -5.27 3.21
N VAL A 127 -7.44 -6.23 3.84
CA VAL A 127 -6.67 -6.00 5.07
C VAL A 127 -5.20 -6.03 4.68
N PHE A 128 -4.43 -5.07 5.17
CA PHE A 128 -2.99 -5.05 4.95
C PHE A 128 -2.26 -4.50 6.18
N LYS A 129 -1.06 -5.03 6.43
CA LYS A 129 -0.22 -4.67 7.57
C LYS A 129 0.45 -3.32 7.35
N MET A 130 0.35 -2.47 8.37
CA MET A 130 1.18 -1.27 8.46
C MET A 130 2.46 -1.53 9.26
N PHE A 131 2.41 -2.44 10.24
CA PHE A 131 3.51 -2.86 11.09
C PHE A 131 3.19 -4.20 11.76
N ASP A 132 4.19 -5.07 11.91
CA ASP A 132 4.19 -6.24 12.79
C ASP A 132 5.49 -6.29 13.61
N SER A 133 5.36 -6.59 14.90
CA SER A 133 6.48 -6.73 15.81
C SER A 133 7.23 -8.06 15.66
N ASP A 134 6.61 -9.09 15.07
CA ASP A 134 7.30 -10.34 14.76
C ASP A 134 8.24 -10.13 13.56
N PRO A 135 9.57 -10.29 13.72
CA PRO A 135 10.52 -10.13 12.62
C PRO A 135 10.53 -11.30 11.63
N ASN A 136 9.83 -12.40 11.95
CA ASN A 136 9.73 -13.53 11.05
C ASN A 136 8.67 -13.27 9.98
N VAL A 137 7.61 -12.52 10.29
CA VAL A 137 6.48 -12.26 9.38
C VAL A 137 6.71 -11.08 8.44
N ALA A 138 5.86 -10.94 7.42
CA ALA A 138 5.76 -9.71 6.63
C ALA A 138 5.44 -8.59 7.60
N GLN A 139 6.41 -7.71 7.80
CA GLN A 139 6.31 -6.66 8.81
C GLN A 139 5.38 -5.53 8.36
N PHE A 140 5.11 -5.40 7.06
CA PHE A 140 4.20 -4.41 6.49
C PHE A 140 3.90 -4.77 5.03
N CYS A 141 2.91 -4.12 4.43
CA CYS A 141 2.61 -4.18 3.02
C CYS A 141 2.71 -2.80 2.36
N ALA A 142 3.49 -2.75 1.29
CA ALA A 142 3.47 -1.66 0.33
C ALA A 142 2.05 -1.48 -0.24
N HIS A 143 1.51 -0.26 -0.24
CA HIS A 143 0.26 0.01 -0.95
C HIS A 143 0.25 1.44 -1.51
N THR A 144 -0.41 1.62 -2.63
CA THR A 144 -0.64 2.92 -3.25
C THR A 144 -1.88 2.84 -4.13
N GLY A 145 -2.56 3.97 -4.32
CA GLY A 145 -3.55 4.11 -5.38
C GLY A 145 -2.87 4.13 -6.76
N PHE A 146 -3.61 3.71 -7.78
CA PHE A 146 -3.23 3.80 -9.18
C PHE A 146 -4.45 4.16 -10.03
N ILE A 147 -4.21 4.67 -11.24
CA ILE A 147 -5.28 4.94 -12.20
C ILE A 147 -5.51 3.68 -13.03
N ASN A 148 -6.76 3.20 -13.05
CA ASN A 148 -7.19 2.09 -13.89
C ASN A 148 -7.94 2.63 -15.12
N ASP A 149 -7.23 2.77 -16.24
CA ASP A 149 -7.79 3.28 -17.51
C ASP A 149 -8.84 2.36 -18.14
N HIS A 150 -8.98 1.12 -17.66
CA HIS A 150 -10.02 0.18 -18.12
C HIS A 150 -11.38 0.41 -17.45
N VAL A 151 -11.43 1.18 -16.35
CA VAL A 151 -12.69 1.55 -15.71
C VAL A 151 -13.13 2.89 -16.29
N PRO A 152 -14.28 2.95 -16.98
CA PRO A 152 -14.74 4.21 -17.54
C PRO A 152 -14.97 5.21 -16.42
N MET A 153 -14.46 6.42 -16.61
CA MET A 153 -14.76 7.56 -15.75
C MET A 153 -16.27 7.78 -15.82
N ASN A 154 -16.99 7.34 -14.80
CA ASN A 154 -18.42 7.57 -14.66
C ASN A 154 -18.68 8.39 -13.38
N ASP A 155 -19.91 8.85 -13.21
CA ASP A 155 -20.28 9.71 -12.08
C ASP A 155 -20.40 8.94 -10.75
N ILE A 156 -20.24 7.61 -10.76
CA ILE A 156 -20.28 6.79 -9.54
C ILE A 156 -18.88 6.81 -8.92
N GLN A 157 -18.71 7.68 -7.93
CA GLN A 157 -17.49 7.70 -7.13
C GLN A 157 -17.40 6.43 -6.28
N GLN A 158 -16.26 5.74 -6.39
CA GLN A 158 -15.88 4.76 -5.39
C GLN A 158 -15.65 5.50 -4.07
N ILE A 159 -16.35 5.06 -3.02
CA ILE A 159 -16.11 5.52 -1.65
C ILE A 159 -15.42 4.38 -0.92
N SER A 160 -14.19 4.61 -0.48
CA SER A 160 -13.49 3.70 0.43
C SER A 160 -13.60 4.22 1.87
N LEU A 161 -13.62 3.27 2.81
CA LEU A 161 -13.43 3.54 4.23
C LEU A 161 -12.14 2.84 4.64
N GLU A 162 -11.23 3.59 5.25
CA GLU A 162 -10.02 3.04 5.86
C GLU A 162 -10.17 3.10 7.38
N ALA A 163 -9.97 1.95 8.03
CA ALA A 163 -9.87 1.85 9.47
C ALA A 163 -8.48 1.34 9.84
N ARG A 164 -7.88 1.93 10.88
CA ARG A 164 -6.60 1.48 11.43
C ARG A 164 -6.83 0.91 12.81
N CYS A 165 -6.30 -0.28 13.03
CA CYS A 165 -6.44 -1.02 14.28
C CYS A 165 -5.05 -1.32 14.85
N PHE A 166 -4.94 -1.27 16.18
CA PHE A 166 -3.81 -1.86 16.89
C PHE A 166 -4.29 -3.17 17.51
N VAL A 167 -3.56 -4.25 17.26
CA VAL A 167 -3.87 -5.57 17.78
C VAL A 167 -2.82 -5.93 18.82
N PHE A 168 -3.27 -6.30 20.01
CA PHE A 168 -2.42 -6.74 21.12
C PHE A 168 -2.94 -8.09 21.61
N TYR A 169 -2.05 -9.04 21.82
CA TYR A 169 -2.37 -10.37 22.33
C TYR A 169 -1.22 -10.87 23.21
N ASP A 170 -1.52 -11.81 24.10
CA ASP A 170 -0.51 -12.47 24.94
C ASP A 170 0.41 -13.35 24.07
N GLN A 171 1.66 -13.53 24.51
CA GLN A 171 2.61 -14.44 23.84
C GLN A 171 2.28 -15.92 24.05
#